data_AF-A0A3N9MM96-F1
#
_entry.id   AF-A0A3N9MM96-F1
#
_cell.length_a   1.000
_cell.length_b   1.000
_cell.length_c   1.000
_cell.angle_alpha   90.00
_cell.angle_beta   90.00
_cell.angle_gamma   90.00
#
_symmetry.space_group_name_H-M   'P 1'
#
loop_
_entity.id
_entity.type
_entity.pdbx_description
1 polymer ?
#
loop_
_entity_poly.entity_id
_entity_poly.type
_entity_poly.pdbx_seq_one_letter_code
_entity_poly.pdbx_strand_id
1 'polypeptide(L)'
;MRLAFLLSIIFIVHSDLIYSQNVFNLTEYGQISEDSTYSVYVVSHGWHTGVVLARNDFIPSMGTDSIFFPQGRWLEFGWGDKDFYMSTPSEEDVNWLTTVKAAIWPTASVIHVVGFDKPVPEYFSVSDLIGFNITDSLRREIVKFIIKSFAKNDDGKIDSLSKGLYGESRFFTGREKYYFPKTCNVWTARALVEGGIRLKPYYCQKASTLMDNLEKEGTVIRRIDKNR
;
A
#
# COMPACT_ATOMS: atom_id res chain seq x y z
N MET A 1 -26.76 20.73 3.87
CA MET A 1 -25.37 20.28 3.61
C MET A 1 -24.78 19.34 4.68
N ARG A 2 -25.09 19.44 5.98
CA ARG A 2 -24.47 18.59 7.02
C ARG A 2 -25.00 17.15 7.12
N LEU A 3 -26.28 16.92 6.81
CA LEU A 3 -26.90 15.59 6.92
C LEU A 3 -26.53 14.65 5.75
N ALA A 4 -26.43 15.18 4.53
CA ALA A 4 -26.02 14.43 3.34
C ALA A 4 -24.57 13.93 3.43
N PHE A 5 -23.68 14.70 4.07
CA PHE A 5 -22.29 14.31 4.29
C PHE A 5 -22.16 13.15 5.30
N LEU A 6 -22.87 13.23 6.44
CA LEU A 6 -22.91 12.15 7.42
C LEU A 6 -23.49 10.85 6.85
N LEU A 7 -24.56 10.94 6.06
CA LEU A 7 -25.13 9.78 5.36
C LEU A 7 -24.17 9.18 4.34
N SER A 8 -23.40 10.01 3.63
CA SER A 8 -22.36 9.52 2.69
C SER A 8 -21.21 8.80 3.39
N ILE A 9 -20.77 9.28 4.56
CA ILE A 9 -19.74 8.61 5.37
C ILE A 9 -20.25 7.27 5.87
N ILE A 10 -21.49 7.21 6.38
CA ILE A 10 -22.10 5.94 6.83
C ILE A 10 -22.21 4.96 5.65
N PHE A 11 -22.64 5.42 4.47
CA PHE A 11 -22.75 4.57 3.29
C PHE A 11 -21.38 4.05 2.80
N ILE A 12 -20.34 4.88 2.86
CA ILE A 12 -18.98 4.49 2.46
C ILE A 12 -18.38 3.51 3.47
N VAL A 13 -18.49 3.79 4.77
CA VAL A 13 -18.05 2.87 5.83
C VAL A 13 -18.78 1.54 5.72
N HIS A 14 -20.09 1.56 5.42
CA HIS A 14 -20.87 0.35 5.20
C HIS A 14 -20.42 -0.38 3.93
N SER A 15 -20.11 0.33 2.84
CA SER A 15 -19.61 -0.27 1.60
C SER A 15 -18.22 -0.89 1.75
N ASP A 16 -17.31 -0.28 2.51
CA ASP A 16 -15.99 -0.84 2.81
C ASP A 16 -16.12 -2.06 3.76
N LEU A 17 -17.09 -2.05 4.68
CA LEU A 17 -17.39 -3.18 5.55
C LEU A 17 -17.98 -4.36 4.74
N ILE A 18 -18.91 -4.08 3.82
CA ILE A 18 -19.51 -5.07 2.91
C ILE A 18 -18.46 -5.57 1.91
N TYR A 19 -17.59 -4.72 1.38
CA TYR A 19 -16.48 -5.12 0.52
C TYR A 19 -15.57 -6.09 1.24
N SER A 20 -15.14 -5.73 2.46
CA SER A 20 -14.36 -6.62 3.31
C SER A 20 -15.09 -7.95 3.52
N GLN A 21 -16.38 -7.96 3.86
CA GLN A 21 -17.15 -9.18 4.08
C GLN A 21 -17.35 -10.04 2.82
N ASN A 22 -17.52 -9.42 1.65
CA ASN A 22 -17.72 -10.12 0.38
C ASN A 22 -16.42 -10.72 -0.15
N VAL A 23 -15.28 -10.02 -0.01
CA VAL A 23 -13.97 -10.63 -0.28
C VAL A 23 -13.71 -11.80 0.69
N PHE A 24 -14.19 -11.67 1.94
CA PHE A 24 -14.18 -12.76 2.93
C PHE A 24 -15.06 -14.00 2.56
N ASN A 25 -15.90 -13.94 1.54
CA ASN A 25 -16.74 -15.07 1.12
C ASN A 25 -16.37 -15.65 -0.26
N LEU A 26 -15.51 -15.00 -1.04
CA LEU A 26 -15.26 -15.35 -2.44
C LEU A 26 -13.89 -15.96 -2.74
N THR A 27 -12.99 -16.05 -1.76
CA THR A 27 -11.62 -16.49 -2.00
C THR A 27 -11.37 -17.83 -1.30
N GLU A 28 -11.13 -18.89 -2.06
CA GLU A 28 -10.59 -20.14 -1.52
C GLU A 28 -9.16 -19.82 -1.00
N TYR A 29 -9.02 -19.84 0.32
CA TYR A 29 -7.96 -19.13 1.05
C TYR A 29 -6.59 -19.78 0.96
N GLY A 30 -5.56 -18.93 0.99
CA GLY A 30 -4.14 -19.27 0.99
C GLY A 30 -3.78 -20.33 2.04
N GLN A 31 -3.69 -21.57 1.57
CA GLN A 31 -2.62 -22.45 1.99
C GLN A 31 -1.45 -22.19 1.06
N ILE A 32 -0.22 -22.30 1.57
CA ILE A 32 0.99 -22.34 0.77
C ILE A 32 0.82 -23.53 -0.18
N SER A 33 0.34 -23.24 -1.39
CA SER A 33 0.17 -24.19 -2.46
C SER A 33 1.52 -24.35 -3.16
N GLU A 34 1.80 -25.53 -3.74
CA GLU A 34 3.08 -25.80 -4.41
C GLU A 34 3.37 -24.82 -5.56
N ASP A 35 2.36 -24.11 -6.08
CA ASP A 35 2.47 -23.10 -7.12
C ASP A 35 2.72 -21.67 -6.59
N SER A 36 2.81 -21.48 -5.26
CA SER A 36 3.12 -20.19 -4.63
C SER A 36 4.59 -19.82 -4.81
N THR A 37 4.91 -19.19 -5.93
CA THR A 37 6.28 -18.93 -6.41
C THR A 37 6.64 -17.45 -6.51
N TYR A 38 5.67 -16.55 -6.29
CA TYR A 38 5.90 -15.11 -6.40
C TYR A 38 6.04 -14.48 -5.02
N SER A 39 7.13 -13.73 -4.83
CA SER A 39 7.41 -13.07 -3.56
C SER A 39 6.77 -11.68 -3.50
N VAL A 40 6.04 -11.44 -2.42
CA VAL A 40 5.52 -10.13 -2.02
C VAL A 40 6.07 -9.80 -0.65
N TYR A 41 6.48 -8.56 -0.42
CA TYR A 41 6.91 -8.12 0.90
C TYR A 41 6.10 -6.93 1.37
N VAL A 42 5.95 -6.84 2.68
CA VAL A 42 5.41 -5.67 3.37
C VAL A 42 6.52 -5.09 4.22
N VAL A 43 6.82 -3.82 3.97
CA VAL A 43 7.83 -3.06 4.71
C VAL A 43 7.14 -2.03 5.59
N SER A 44 7.61 -1.86 6.83
CA SER A 44 7.19 -0.78 7.72
C SER A 44 8.32 0.21 7.94
N HIS A 45 8.05 1.48 7.69
CA HIS A 45 8.89 2.63 8.03
C HIS A 45 8.47 3.26 9.36
N GLY A 46 7.94 2.43 10.27
CA GLY A 46 7.51 2.83 11.60
C GLY A 46 6.07 3.37 11.67
N TRP A 47 5.75 4.40 10.90
CA TRP A 47 4.39 4.97 10.83
C TRP A 47 3.66 4.66 9.52
N HIS A 48 4.41 4.33 8.47
CA HIS A 48 3.94 4.04 7.12
C HIS A 48 4.29 2.61 6.73
N THR A 49 3.45 1.98 5.90
CA THR A 49 3.74 0.67 5.32
C THR A 49 3.67 0.71 3.80
N GLY A 50 4.55 -0.04 3.15
CA GLY A 50 4.60 -0.20 1.70
C GLY A 50 4.55 -1.67 1.29
N VAL A 51 4.15 -1.92 0.04
CA VAL A 51 4.15 -3.24 -0.59
C VAL A 51 5.27 -3.32 -1.62
N VAL A 52 6.05 -4.40 -1.60
CA VAL A 52 7.15 -4.64 -2.54
C VAL A 52 6.82 -5.83 -3.43
N LEU A 53 6.94 -5.64 -4.75
CA LEU A 53 6.80 -6.67 -5.78
C LEU A 53 7.89 -6.51 -6.85
N ALA A 54 8.07 -7.51 -7.71
CA ALA A 54 9.03 -7.42 -8.81
C ALA A 54 8.54 -6.41 -9.86
N ARG A 55 9.44 -5.57 -10.39
CA ARG A 55 9.10 -4.59 -11.42
C ARG A 55 8.46 -5.23 -12.66
N ASN A 56 8.94 -6.41 -13.02
CA ASN A 56 8.45 -7.18 -14.18
C ASN A 56 6.98 -7.60 -14.03
N ASP A 57 6.45 -7.63 -12.80
CA ASP A 57 5.03 -7.96 -12.57
C ASP A 57 4.08 -6.91 -13.15
N PHE A 58 4.56 -5.68 -13.29
CA PHE A 58 3.75 -4.54 -13.69
C PHE A 58 3.90 -4.18 -15.16
N ILE A 59 5.00 -4.55 -15.82
CA ILE A 59 5.26 -4.20 -17.23
C ILE A 59 4.07 -4.54 -18.14
N PRO A 60 3.44 -5.73 -18.05
CA PRO A 60 2.28 -6.05 -18.88
C PRO A 60 1.07 -5.14 -18.64
N SER A 61 0.89 -4.66 -17.40
CA SER A 61 -0.25 -3.83 -17.00
C SER A 61 -0.03 -2.34 -17.23
N MET A 62 1.22 -1.89 -17.30
CA MET A 62 1.59 -0.48 -17.43
C MET A 62 1.71 -0.03 -18.89
N GLY A 63 2.02 -0.94 -19.83
CA GLY A 63 2.26 -0.56 -21.23
C GLY A 63 3.29 0.57 -21.35
N THR A 64 2.92 1.66 -22.03
CA THR A 64 3.79 2.83 -22.21
C THR A 64 4.05 3.61 -20.92
N ASP A 65 3.21 3.48 -19.88
CA ASP A 65 3.39 4.20 -18.62
C ASP A 65 4.61 3.68 -17.83
N SER A 66 5.12 2.50 -18.17
CA SER A 66 6.30 1.89 -17.54
C SER A 66 7.55 2.76 -17.59
N ILE A 67 7.62 3.73 -18.51
CA ILE A 67 8.75 4.68 -18.63
C ILE A 67 8.81 5.67 -17.46
N PHE A 68 7.68 5.94 -16.81
CA PHE A 68 7.62 6.88 -15.69
C PHE A 68 7.99 6.22 -14.37
N PHE A 69 7.93 4.89 -14.31
CA PHE A 69 8.27 4.12 -13.13
C PHE A 69 9.78 4.09 -12.92
N PRO A 70 10.24 4.21 -11.67
CA PRO A 70 11.64 4.00 -11.33
C PRO A 70 12.20 2.68 -11.88
N GLN A 71 13.50 2.66 -12.14
CA GLN A 71 14.21 1.47 -12.58
C GLN A 71 14.57 0.57 -11.38
N GLY A 72 14.85 -0.70 -11.66
CA GLY A 72 15.29 -1.68 -10.68
C GLY A 72 14.53 -2.99 -10.77
N ARG A 73 15.06 -4.04 -10.13
CA ARG A 73 14.42 -5.36 -10.03
C ARG A 73 13.11 -5.32 -9.24
N TRP A 74 13.07 -4.52 -8.19
CA TRP A 74 11.97 -4.42 -7.25
C TRP A 74 11.36 -3.02 -7.28
N LEU A 75 10.06 -2.96 -7.01
CA LEU A 75 9.34 -1.72 -6.75
C LEU A 75 8.67 -1.81 -5.38
N GLU A 76 8.91 -0.80 -4.54
CA GLU A 76 8.10 -0.53 -3.35
C GLU A 76 7.01 0.49 -3.70
N PHE A 77 5.81 0.26 -3.20
CA PHE A 77 4.66 1.16 -3.33
C PHE A 77 4.12 1.55 -1.96
N GLY A 78 4.08 2.85 -1.68
CA GLY A 78 3.38 3.44 -0.55
C GLY A 78 2.27 4.37 -1.03
N TRP A 79 1.12 4.40 -0.34
CA TRP A 79 0.00 5.31 -0.65
C TRP A 79 -0.31 6.17 0.57
N GLY A 80 -0.55 7.47 0.37
CA GLY A 80 -0.82 8.36 1.49
C GLY A 80 -1.42 9.70 1.08
N ASP A 81 -1.71 10.50 2.10
CA ASP A 81 -2.12 11.90 1.93
C ASP A 81 -1.05 12.68 1.17
N LYS A 82 -1.46 13.47 0.18
CA LYS A 82 -0.55 14.20 -0.70
C LYS A 82 0.36 15.15 0.07
N ASP A 83 -0.20 16.01 0.89
CA ASP A 83 0.55 17.10 1.53
C ASP A 83 1.42 16.53 2.65
N PHE A 84 0.85 15.67 3.50
CA PHE A 84 1.56 15.03 4.59
C PHE A 84 2.66 14.10 4.08
N TYR A 85 2.36 13.13 3.22
CA TYR A 85 3.34 12.13 2.80
C TYR A 85 4.50 12.74 2.02
N MET A 86 4.25 13.74 1.16
CA MET A 86 5.33 14.42 0.44
C MET A 86 6.17 15.36 1.33
N SER A 87 5.66 15.77 2.50
CA SER A 87 6.33 16.68 3.44
C SER A 87 7.03 15.98 4.62
N THR A 88 6.83 14.68 4.80
CA THR A 88 7.35 13.89 5.93
C THR A 88 8.36 12.86 5.45
N PRO A 89 9.65 13.22 5.30
CA PRO A 89 10.67 12.32 4.75
C PRO A 89 11.12 11.23 5.72
N SER A 90 10.96 11.41 7.04
CA SER A 90 11.35 10.42 8.06
C SER A 90 10.30 10.27 9.17
N GLU A 91 10.44 9.21 9.99
CA GLU A 91 9.61 9.00 11.20
C GLU A 91 9.79 10.14 12.22
N GLU A 92 10.98 10.74 12.30
CA GLU A 92 11.28 11.86 13.21
C GLU A 92 10.54 13.15 12.80
N ASP A 93 10.21 13.28 11.52
CA ASP A 93 9.49 14.42 10.95
C ASP A 93 7.97 14.29 11.02
N VAL A 94 7.46 13.22 11.65
CA VAL A 94 6.01 12.96 11.78
C VAL A 94 5.39 14.01 12.70
N ASN A 95 4.78 15.02 12.10
CA ASN A 95 3.94 15.96 12.82
C ASN A 95 2.52 15.38 13.00
N TRP A 96 2.29 14.77 14.17
CA TRP A 96 1.02 14.15 14.54
C TRP A 96 -0.20 15.10 14.47
N LEU A 97 -0.02 16.42 14.65
CA LEU A 97 -1.10 17.41 14.49
C LEU A 97 -1.55 17.55 13.04
N THR A 98 -0.63 17.40 12.08
CA THR A 98 -0.95 17.35 10.63
C THR A 98 -1.60 16.02 10.28
N THR A 99 -1.13 14.91 10.86
CA THR A 99 -1.70 13.56 10.71
C THR A 99 -3.17 13.49 11.15
N VAL A 100 -3.53 14.14 12.27
CA VAL A 100 -4.91 14.18 12.78
C VAL A 100 -5.83 15.04 11.89
N LYS A 101 -5.33 16.14 11.32
CA LYS A 101 -6.13 16.99 10.40
C LYS A 101 -6.43 16.28 9.07
N ALA A 102 -5.44 15.59 8.49
CA ALA A 102 -5.62 14.81 7.26
C ALA A 102 -6.61 13.63 7.43
N ALA A 103 -6.82 13.15 8.65
CA ALA A 103 -7.71 12.03 8.92
C ALA A 103 -9.20 12.41 8.96
N ILE A 104 -9.55 13.67 9.22
CA ILE A 104 -10.96 14.08 9.48
C ILE A 104 -11.67 14.56 8.20
N TRP A 105 -10.94 15.04 7.20
CA TRP A 105 -11.52 15.53 5.94
C TRP A 105 -10.89 14.84 4.72
N PRO A 106 -11.67 14.47 3.68
CA PRO A 106 -11.11 13.91 2.45
C PRO A 106 -10.12 14.84 1.74
N THR A 107 -8.87 14.41 1.65
CA THR A 107 -7.75 15.10 0.97
C THR A 107 -7.31 14.35 -0.28
N ALA A 108 -6.47 15.00 -1.10
CA ALA A 108 -5.82 14.34 -2.24
C ALA A 108 -4.81 13.29 -1.74
N SER A 109 -4.60 12.24 -2.51
CA SER A 109 -3.62 11.20 -2.21
C SER A 109 -2.53 11.12 -3.27
N VAL A 110 -1.43 10.46 -2.91
CA VAL A 110 -0.31 10.14 -3.79
C VAL A 110 0.13 8.69 -3.61
N ILE A 111 0.79 8.16 -4.63
CA ILE A 111 1.54 6.90 -4.57
C ILE A 111 3.03 7.23 -4.69
N HIS A 112 3.80 6.83 -3.69
CA HIS A 112 5.26 6.84 -3.74
C HIS A 112 5.74 5.50 -4.28
N VAL A 113 6.54 5.54 -5.35
CA VAL A 113 7.13 4.34 -5.95
C VAL A 113 8.64 4.44 -5.86
N VAL A 114 9.28 3.43 -5.30
CA VAL A 114 10.74 3.35 -5.16
C VAL A 114 11.27 2.15 -5.94
N GLY A 115 12.24 2.37 -6.81
CA GLY A 115 12.91 1.32 -7.57
C GLY A 115 14.29 1.00 -7.01
N PHE A 116 14.61 -0.29 -6.94
CA PHE A 116 15.90 -0.76 -6.43
C PHE A 116 16.26 -2.17 -6.92
N ASP A 117 17.56 -2.49 -6.92
CA ASP A 117 18.10 -3.77 -7.41
C ASP A 117 18.59 -4.72 -6.31
N LYS A 118 18.88 -4.19 -5.12
CA LYS A 118 19.34 -5.00 -3.99
C LYS A 118 18.26 -6.02 -3.58
N PRO A 119 18.64 -7.18 -3.03
CA PRO A 119 17.70 -8.07 -2.37
C PRO A 119 16.85 -7.31 -1.33
N VAL A 120 15.54 -7.59 -1.29
CA VAL A 120 14.60 -6.83 -0.44
C VAL A 120 15.04 -6.76 1.03
N PRO A 121 15.49 -7.87 1.68
CA PRO A 121 15.94 -7.81 3.08
C PRO A 121 17.19 -6.97 3.32
N GLU A 122 18.04 -6.80 2.29
CA GLU A 122 19.25 -5.98 2.34
C GLU A 122 18.95 -4.51 2.07
N TYR A 123 18.03 -4.21 1.15
CA TYR A 123 17.63 -2.83 0.86
C TYR A 123 16.95 -2.18 2.07
N PHE A 124 16.03 -2.91 2.70
CA PHE A 124 15.29 -2.47 3.89
C PHE A 124 15.94 -2.98 5.17
N SER A 125 17.25 -2.83 5.34
CA SER A 125 18.02 -3.41 6.46
C SER A 125 17.63 -2.88 7.85
N VAL A 126 16.97 -1.71 7.90
CA VAL A 126 16.54 -1.01 9.11
C VAL A 126 15.02 -0.84 9.19
N SER A 127 14.26 -1.68 8.50
CA SER A 127 12.79 -1.70 8.54
C SER A 127 12.27 -3.04 9.04
N ASP A 128 11.05 -3.03 9.58
CA ASP A 128 10.29 -4.28 9.75
C ASP A 128 9.92 -4.82 8.37
N LEU A 129 10.02 -6.13 8.20
CA LEU A 129 9.84 -6.78 6.91
C LEU A 129 9.17 -8.15 7.09
N ILE A 130 8.03 -8.33 6.41
CA ILE A 130 7.31 -9.61 6.34
C ILE A 130 7.20 -10.00 4.86
N GLY A 131 7.51 -11.25 4.55
CA GLY A 131 7.47 -11.82 3.20
C GLY A 131 6.36 -12.85 3.03
N PHE A 132 5.83 -12.94 1.83
CA PHE A 132 4.78 -13.88 1.42
C PHE A 132 5.19 -14.52 0.10
N ASN A 133 4.90 -15.81 -0.04
CA ASN A 133 4.87 -16.46 -1.34
C ASN A 133 3.41 -16.65 -1.73
N ILE A 134 3.06 -16.18 -2.93
CA ILE A 134 1.70 -16.24 -3.46
C ILE A 134 1.70 -16.84 -4.86
N THR A 135 0.54 -17.31 -5.28
CA THR A 135 0.32 -17.80 -6.65
C THR A 135 0.31 -16.64 -7.65
N ASP A 136 0.48 -16.97 -8.92
CA ASP A 136 0.44 -15.98 -10.01
C ASP A 136 -0.93 -15.27 -10.11
N SER A 137 -2.03 -15.96 -9.82
CA SER A 137 -3.38 -15.37 -9.83
C SER A 137 -3.53 -14.31 -8.75
N LEU A 138 -3.12 -14.60 -7.52
CA LEU A 138 -3.17 -13.66 -6.40
C LEU A 138 -2.24 -12.46 -6.64
N ARG A 139 -1.04 -12.70 -7.18
CA ARG A 139 -0.10 -11.63 -7.57
C ARG A 139 -0.75 -10.66 -8.56
N ARG A 140 -1.44 -11.16 -9.59
CA ARG A 140 -2.12 -10.31 -10.57
C ARG A 140 -3.19 -9.42 -9.94
N GLU A 141 -3.92 -9.91 -8.94
CA GLU A 141 -4.93 -9.11 -8.25
C GLU A 141 -4.29 -7.99 -7.41
N ILE A 142 -3.16 -8.25 -6.74
CA ILE A 142 -2.36 -7.19 -6.08
C ILE A 142 -1.90 -6.14 -7.09
N VAL A 143 -1.29 -6.57 -8.20
CA VAL A 143 -0.82 -5.66 -9.27
C VAL A 143 -1.97 -4.80 -9.79
N LYS A 144 -3.12 -5.41 -10.08
CA LYS A 144 -4.32 -4.72 -10.56
C LYS A 144 -4.86 -3.72 -9.54
N PHE A 145 -4.83 -4.03 -8.24
CA PHE A 145 -5.20 -3.09 -7.18
C PHE A 145 -4.26 -1.88 -7.15
N ILE A 146 -2.96 -2.12 -7.19
CA ILE A 146 -1.93 -1.07 -7.20
C ILE A 146 -2.09 -0.19 -8.44
N ILE A 147 -2.21 -0.77 -9.65
CA ILE A 147 -2.42 -0.01 -10.89
C ILE A 147 -3.70 0.82 -10.85
N LYS A 148 -4.80 0.26 -10.33
CA LYS A 148 -6.07 0.99 -10.16
C LYS A 148 -5.97 2.12 -9.13
N SER A 149 -4.94 2.15 -8.29
CA SER A 149 -4.75 3.21 -7.31
C SER A 149 -4.16 4.48 -7.93
N PHE A 150 -3.54 4.42 -9.11
CA PHE A 150 -3.01 5.59 -9.81
C PHE A 150 -4.13 6.38 -10.47
N ALA A 151 -4.08 7.71 -10.34
CA ALA A 151 -4.88 8.61 -11.15
C ALA A 151 -4.31 8.66 -12.59
N LYS A 152 -5.19 8.96 -13.53
CA LYS A 152 -4.83 9.18 -14.93
C LYS A 152 -5.04 10.65 -15.28
N ASN A 153 -4.14 11.19 -16.09
CA ASN A 153 -4.29 12.51 -16.68
C ASN A 153 -5.29 12.49 -17.85
N ASP A 154 -5.49 13.65 -18.49
CA ASP A 154 -6.44 13.81 -19.60
C ASP A 154 -6.09 12.94 -20.83
N ASP A 155 -4.84 12.54 -20.98
CA ASP A 155 -4.37 11.62 -22.03
C ASP A 155 -4.58 10.13 -21.67
N GLY A 156 -5.17 9.84 -20.49
CA GLY A 156 -5.41 8.49 -20.00
C GLY A 156 -4.16 7.77 -19.47
N LYS A 157 -3.06 8.49 -19.28
CA LYS A 157 -1.77 7.99 -18.76
C LYS A 157 -1.66 8.21 -17.26
N ILE A 158 -0.88 7.37 -16.58
CA ILE A 158 -0.59 7.55 -15.15
C ILE A 158 0.03 8.93 -14.89
N ASP A 159 -0.57 9.68 -13.96
CA ASP A 159 -0.19 11.06 -13.65
C ASP A 159 1.02 11.12 -12.70
N SER A 160 2.20 11.40 -13.25
CA SER A 160 3.46 11.59 -12.52
C SER A 160 3.56 13.01 -11.95
N LEU A 161 3.85 13.12 -10.66
CA LEU A 161 3.93 14.41 -9.96
C LEU A 161 5.36 14.94 -9.84
N SER A 162 6.20 14.27 -9.04
CA SER A 162 7.51 14.81 -8.64
C SER A 162 8.50 13.69 -8.32
N LYS A 163 9.76 14.05 -8.10
CA LYS A 163 10.73 13.16 -7.46
C LYS A 163 10.20 12.71 -6.08
N GLY A 164 10.50 11.46 -5.71
CA GLY A 164 10.12 10.88 -4.42
C GLY A 164 11.08 11.21 -3.28
N LEU A 165 10.79 10.68 -2.09
CA LEU A 165 11.48 11.01 -0.83
C LEU A 165 12.91 10.46 -0.73
N TYR A 166 13.11 9.22 -1.15
CA TYR A 166 14.38 8.51 -1.00
C TYR A 166 14.65 7.56 -2.17
N GLY A 167 15.92 7.18 -2.33
CA GLY A 167 16.34 6.29 -3.42
C GLY A 167 15.98 6.82 -4.81
N GLU A 168 15.99 5.91 -5.78
CA GLU A 168 15.44 6.20 -7.11
C GLU A 168 13.92 6.07 -7.02
N SER A 169 13.24 7.19 -6.79
CA SER A 169 11.79 7.16 -6.53
C SER A 169 11.03 8.36 -7.10
N ARG A 170 9.71 8.18 -7.21
CA ARG A 170 8.79 9.14 -7.80
C ARG A 170 7.44 9.13 -7.08
N PHE A 171 6.83 10.30 -6.97
CA PHE A 171 5.43 10.44 -6.58
C PHE A 171 4.52 10.51 -7.80
N PHE A 172 3.37 9.87 -7.69
CA PHE A 172 2.28 9.89 -8.65
C PHE A 172 0.98 10.30 -7.97
N THR A 173 0.06 10.89 -8.72
CA THR A 173 -1.27 11.24 -8.18
C THR A 173 -2.06 9.96 -7.88
N GLY A 174 -2.62 9.87 -6.68
CA GLY A 174 -3.51 8.79 -6.30
C GLY A 174 -4.95 9.06 -6.74
N ARG A 175 -5.66 7.99 -7.13
CA ARG A 175 -7.04 8.06 -7.64
C ARG A 175 -8.07 8.31 -6.55
N GLU A 176 -7.89 7.70 -5.37
CA GLU A 176 -8.82 7.83 -4.24
C GLU A 176 -8.43 8.99 -3.32
N LYS A 177 -9.37 9.46 -2.50
CA LYS A 177 -9.09 10.45 -1.46
C LYS A 177 -8.57 9.77 -0.19
N TYR A 178 -7.70 10.47 0.54
CA TYR A 178 -7.23 10.08 1.88
C TYR A 178 -8.15 10.67 2.95
N TYR A 179 -8.58 9.85 3.91
CA TYR A 179 -9.38 10.24 5.10
C TYR A 179 -9.57 9.01 5.98
N PHE A 180 -9.93 9.14 7.25
CA PHE A 180 -10.27 7.97 8.06
C PHE A 180 -11.61 7.34 7.61
N PRO A 181 -11.68 6.02 7.32
CA PRO A 181 -10.69 4.97 7.60
C PRO A 181 -9.77 4.57 6.42
N LYS A 182 -9.76 5.30 5.31
CA LYS A 182 -8.83 5.15 4.17
C LYS A 182 -7.47 5.80 4.44
N THR A 183 -6.62 5.08 5.17
CA THR A 183 -5.24 5.48 5.50
C THR A 183 -4.20 4.66 4.74
N CYS A 184 -2.91 5.02 4.86
CA CYS A 184 -1.81 4.30 4.21
C CYS A 184 -1.79 2.81 4.56
N ASN A 185 -1.89 2.50 5.85
CA ASN A 185 -1.85 1.12 6.35
C ASN A 185 -3.09 0.31 5.92
N VAL A 186 -4.25 0.98 5.82
CA VAL A 186 -5.47 0.35 5.30
C VAL A 186 -5.35 0.07 3.80
N TRP A 187 -4.73 0.97 3.04
CA TRP A 187 -4.46 0.74 1.62
C TRP A 187 -3.53 -0.47 1.41
N THR A 188 -2.46 -0.58 2.18
CA THR A 188 -1.57 -1.75 2.19
C THR A 188 -2.35 -3.02 2.53
N ALA A 189 -3.17 -2.99 3.58
CA ALA A 189 -4.02 -4.12 3.96
C ALA A 189 -5.01 -4.53 2.85
N ARG A 190 -5.63 -3.56 2.16
CA ARG A 190 -6.52 -3.82 1.03
C ARG A 190 -5.78 -4.50 -0.11
N ALA A 191 -4.59 -4.04 -0.49
CA ALA A 191 -3.77 -4.67 -1.52
C ALA A 191 -3.49 -6.14 -1.20
N LEU A 192 -3.12 -6.44 0.05
CA LEU A 192 -2.81 -7.80 0.49
C LEU A 192 -4.05 -8.70 0.55
N VAL A 193 -5.22 -8.15 0.89
CA VAL A 193 -6.50 -8.87 0.83
C VAL A 193 -6.85 -9.28 -0.59
N GLU A 194 -6.60 -8.44 -1.60
CA GLU A 194 -6.72 -8.85 -3.01
C GLU A 194 -5.76 -10.00 -3.37
N GLY A 195 -4.60 -10.04 -2.70
CA GLY A 195 -3.62 -11.11 -2.76
C GLY A 195 -3.95 -12.34 -1.90
N GLY A 196 -5.16 -12.44 -1.34
CA GLY A 196 -5.60 -13.59 -0.55
C GLY A 196 -5.10 -13.64 0.90
N ILE A 197 -4.40 -12.60 1.38
CA ILE A 197 -3.91 -12.53 2.76
C ILE A 197 -5.05 -12.15 3.71
N ARG A 198 -5.23 -12.92 4.79
CA ARG A 198 -6.35 -12.76 5.72
C ARG A 198 -6.15 -11.57 6.65
N LEU A 199 -6.64 -10.41 6.24
CA LEU A 199 -6.69 -9.21 7.05
C LEU A 199 -8.09 -8.65 7.15
N LYS A 200 -8.30 -7.78 8.13
CA LYS A 200 -9.46 -6.91 8.22
C LYS A 200 -8.97 -5.48 8.06
N PRO A 201 -8.97 -4.91 6.82
CA PRO A 201 -8.31 -3.65 6.54
C PRO A 201 -8.74 -2.51 7.45
N TYR A 202 -10.03 -2.45 7.82
CA TYR A 202 -10.57 -1.45 8.74
C TYR A 202 -9.81 -1.33 10.07
N TYR A 203 -9.32 -2.45 10.61
CA TYR A 203 -8.56 -2.47 11.87
C TYR A 203 -7.06 -2.19 11.69
N CYS A 204 -6.57 -2.10 10.46
CA CYS A 204 -5.16 -1.92 10.12
C CYS A 204 -4.79 -0.44 9.98
N GLN A 205 -5.24 0.41 10.92
CA GLN A 205 -5.02 1.87 10.85
C GLN A 205 -3.58 2.26 11.20
N LYS A 206 -2.96 1.53 12.13
CA LYS A 206 -1.57 1.72 12.54
C LYS A 206 -0.68 0.71 11.84
N ALA A 207 0.54 1.13 11.48
CA ALA A 207 1.55 0.25 10.90
C ALA A 207 1.83 -0.94 11.81
N SER A 208 2.02 -0.72 13.12
CA SER A 208 2.22 -1.81 14.10
C SER A 208 1.08 -2.83 14.08
N THR A 209 -0.17 -2.39 14.15
CA THR A 209 -1.33 -3.28 14.11
C THR A 209 -1.44 -4.07 12.81
N LEU A 210 -1.08 -3.47 11.67
CA LEU A 210 -1.00 -4.19 10.41
C LEU A 210 0.10 -5.27 10.47
N MET A 211 1.32 -4.91 10.88
CA MET A 211 2.44 -5.84 10.96
C MET A 211 2.15 -7.00 11.92
N ASP A 212 1.60 -6.72 13.11
CA ASP A 212 1.25 -7.76 14.10
C ASP A 212 0.19 -8.75 13.58
N ASN A 213 -0.68 -8.32 12.67
CA ASN A 213 -1.64 -9.22 12.01
C ASN A 213 -0.99 -10.01 10.88
N LEU A 214 -0.04 -9.41 10.15
CA LEU A 214 0.70 -10.06 9.06
C LEU A 214 1.65 -11.15 9.55
N GLU A 215 2.19 -11.04 10.77
CA GLU A 215 3.03 -12.08 11.38
C GLU A 215 2.33 -13.45 11.47
N LYS A 216 0.99 -13.45 11.51
CA LYS A 216 0.17 -14.68 11.58
C LYS A 216 -0.02 -15.34 10.22
N GLU A 217 0.27 -14.61 9.14
CA GLU A 217 -0.05 -15.01 7.77
C GLU A 217 1.19 -15.15 6.87
N GLY A 218 2.35 -14.62 7.29
CA GLY A 218 3.56 -14.56 6.46
C GLY A 218 4.84 -14.91 7.21
N THR A 219 5.94 -14.94 6.45
CA THR A 219 7.27 -15.18 7.00
C THR A 219 7.84 -13.87 7.55
N VAL A 220 8.04 -13.82 8.86
CA VAL A 220 8.71 -12.69 9.50
C VAL A 220 10.20 -12.71 9.15
N ILE A 221 10.65 -11.73 8.36
CA ILE A 221 12.06 -11.59 7.97
C ILE A 221 12.79 -10.70 8.99
N ARG A 222 12.14 -9.61 9.43
CA ARG A 222 12.65 -8.74 10.49
C ARG A 222 11.52 -8.04 11.25
N ARG A 223 11.68 -7.95 12.57
CA ARG A 223 10.98 -7.01 13.45
C ARG A 223 12.03 -6.26 14.27
N ILE A 224 11.98 -4.95 14.25
CA ILE A 224 12.89 -4.06 14.96
C ILE A 224 12.23 -3.72 16.29
N ASP A 225 12.90 -4.09 17.38
CA ASP A 225 12.48 -3.71 18.72
C ASP A 225 12.73 -2.21 18.91
N LYS A 226 11.65 -1.42 18.97
CA LYS A 226 11.72 0.03 19.18
C LYS A 226 12.06 0.43 20.62
N ASN A 227 12.22 -0.53 21.54
CA ASN A 227 12.57 -0.30 22.94
C ASN A 227 14.07 -0.48 23.26
N ARG A 228 14.96 -0.48 22.25
CA ARG A 228 16.42 -0.52 22.43
C ARG A 228 17.11 0.66 21.79
#